data_AF-A0A6P5S2B8-F1
#
_entry.id   AF-A0A6P5S2B8-F1
#
_cell.length_a   1.000
_cell.length_b   1.000
_cell.length_c   1.000
_cell.angle_alpha   90.00
_cell.angle_beta   90.00
_cell.angle_gamma   90.00
#
_symmetry.space_group_name_H-M   'P 1'
#
loop_
_entity.id
_entity.type
_entity.pdbx_description
1 polymer ?
#
loop_
_entity_poly.entity_id
_entity_poly.type
_entity_poly.pdbx_seq_one_letter_code
_entity_poly.pdbx_strand_id
1 'polypeptide(L)'
;MASNLLRVHTKTIITAKQPNPFPLTKTLSFPSLPFPTHHHHQHSHISLPPIFLHKSKITPLSPLCSLSSPTPPSSKEAAIQQAKTCLSTTLEKPLNNLRLTNKLKKLKQPRFRIEIPVIDDSPESLSQLAFQVFRDLPIKRKGSKVNILIIWPNLAYTEAALKAFESNPSSPVENLDIYSITNGNTRISSSADVVVFLAPEGTQLADMKSVADLLYPRPVVIFNPKWVFEDEAEFGELSGFVGSFGVIFSFMGLEVQGLLSKRNGVIFKCVRDGVVNGEKWTVLVEEEGQLKAVSTFKSRPSISEVENVLYNLMAINSPVTKSVKFFRDLVSNVTGKKTTL
;
A
#
# COMPACT_ATOMS: atom_id res chain seq x y z
N MET A 1 7.99 33.49 -11.33
CA MET A 1 7.24 34.02 -10.17
C MET A 1 6.57 32.84 -9.47
N ALA A 2 6.89 32.68 -8.18
CA ALA A 2 6.29 31.85 -7.11
C ALA A 2 5.70 30.45 -7.43
N SER A 3 6.50 29.41 -7.18
CA SER A 3 6.08 27.99 -7.09
C SER A 3 6.49 27.38 -5.72
N ASN A 4 6.09 28.02 -4.63
CA ASN A 4 6.40 27.57 -3.25
C ASN A 4 5.15 27.03 -2.51
N LEU A 5 4.08 26.66 -3.20
CA LEU A 5 2.76 26.47 -2.58
C LEU A 5 2.42 25.00 -2.26
N LEU A 6 3.15 24.04 -2.84
CA LEU A 6 3.10 22.65 -2.42
C LEU A 6 4.40 22.22 -1.77
N ARG A 7 4.28 21.74 -0.53
CA ARG A 7 5.33 20.99 0.14
C ARG A 7 4.86 19.55 0.25
N VAL A 8 5.45 18.67 -0.56
CA VAL A 8 5.34 17.23 -0.33
C VAL A 8 6.25 16.92 0.84
N HIS A 9 5.69 16.76 2.04
CA HIS A 9 6.44 16.35 3.21
C HIS A 9 6.55 14.82 3.23
N THR A 10 7.78 14.33 3.03
CA THR A 10 8.22 13.02 3.52
C THR A 10 8.47 13.03 5.03
N LYS A 11 8.33 14.18 5.71
CA LYS A 11 8.52 14.31 7.16
C LYS A 11 7.19 14.27 7.91
N THR A 12 7.02 13.20 8.68
CA THR A 12 6.40 13.13 10.00
C THR A 12 5.19 14.03 10.26
N ILE A 13 3.99 13.46 10.23
CA ILE A 13 2.84 14.07 10.90
C ILE A 13 3.12 14.04 12.41
N ILE A 14 3.44 15.19 13.00
CA ILE A 14 3.46 15.37 14.46
C ILE A 14 2.02 15.53 14.92
N THR A 15 1.43 14.47 15.47
CA THR A 15 0.15 14.55 16.15
C THR A 15 0.34 15.27 17.49
N ALA A 16 -0.40 16.35 17.69
CA ALA A 16 -0.45 17.09 18.95
C ALA A 16 -0.91 16.17 20.09
N LYS A 17 -0.13 16.13 21.18
CA LYS A 17 -0.50 15.49 22.45
C LYS A 17 -1.82 16.09 22.94
N GLN A 18 -2.81 15.25 23.21
CA GLN A 18 -3.87 15.57 24.16
C GLN A 18 -3.78 14.70 25.42
N PRO A 19 -4.21 15.23 26.58
CA PRO A 19 -3.90 14.69 27.88
C PRO A 19 -4.94 13.67 28.34
N ASN A 20 -4.49 12.50 28.80
CA ASN A 20 -5.31 11.56 29.56
C ASN A 20 -5.64 12.13 30.96
N PRO A 21 -6.85 11.84 31.46
CA PRO A 21 -6.99 11.49 32.87
C PRO A 21 -7.84 10.23 33.10
N PHE A 22 -7.20 9.21 33.71
CA PHE A 22 -7.72 8.23 34.70
C PHE A 22 -8.83 7.21 34.33
N PRO A 23 -9.07 6.17 35.16
CA PRO A 23 -8.12 5.23 35.75
C PRO A 23 -8.53 3.74 35.61
N LEU A 24 -7.54 2.91 35.90
CA LEU A 24 -7.54 1.46 36.09
C LEU A 24 -8.70 0.91 36.95
N THR A 25 -9.44 -0.09 36.45
CA THR A 25 -10.22 -1.02 37.28
C THR A 25 -9.86 -2.48 36.97
N LYS A 26 -9.42 -3.16 38.03
CA LYS A 26 -9.14 -4.60 38.12
C LYS A 26 -10.45 -5.37 38.33
N THR A 27 -10.63 -6.51 37.66
CA THR A 27 -11.43 -7.65 38.15
C THR A 27 -11.03 -8.88 37.32
N LEU A 28 -10.17 -9.75 37.85
CA LEU A 28 -10.46 -11.03 38.54
C LEU A 28 -10.94 -12.18 37.63
N SER A 29 -10.41 -13.35 37.97
CA SER A 29 -10.19 -14.53 37.16
C SER A 29 -11.05 -15.73 37.59
N PHE A 30 -11.02 -16.78 36.74
CA PHE A 30 -11.31 -18.21 36.96
C PHE A 30 -12.77 -18.70 36.74
N PRO A 31 -13.01 -20.02 36.53
CA PRO A 31 -12.17 -21.07 35.93
C PRO A 31 -12.91 -21.99 34.90
N SER A 32 -12.11 -22.84 34.27
CA SER A 32 -12.41 -24.03 33.45
C SER A 32 -13.27 -25.11 34.11
N LEU A 33 -14.00 -25.91 33.29
CA LEU A 33 -14.29 -27.33 33.57
C LEU A 33 -14.39 -28.18 32.27
N PRO A 34 -14.10 -29.51 32.32
CA PRO A 34 -13.81 -30.33 31.13
C PRO A 34 -14.64 -31.65 30.97
N PHE A 35 -14.42 -32.35 29.83
CA PHE A 35 -14.64 -33.79 29.50
C PHE A 35 -16.10 -34.32 29.30
N PRO A 36 -16.34 -35.53 28.71
CA PRO A 36 -15.43 -36.53 28.10
C PRO A 36 -15.83 -37.10 26.70
N THR A 37 -14.88 -37.88 26.18
CA THR A 37 -14.90 -38.85 25.06
C THR A 37 -15.83 -40.06 25.23
N HIS A 38 -16.30 -40.63 24.11
CA HIS A 38 -16.66 -42.07 24.04
C HIS A 38 -16.24 -42.70 22.70
N HIS A 39 -15.67 -43.91 22.82
CA HIS A 39 -15.20 -44.83 21.80
C HIS A 39 -16.33 -45.52 21.01
N HIS A 40 -16.09 -45.89 19.75
CA HIS A 40 -15.95 -47.32 19.36
C HIS A 40 -15.60 -47.52 17.88
N HIS A 41 -14.73 -48.51 17.66
CA HIS A 41 -14.38 -49.17 16.40
C HIS A 41 -15.59 -49.77 15.68
N GLN A 42 -15.53 -49.91 14.35
CA GLN A 42 -15.55 -51.21 13.63
C GLN A 42 -15.44 -51.05 12.09
N HIS A 43 -14.46 -51.74 11.53
CA HIS A 43 -14.51 -52.63 10.36
C HIS A 43 -15.02 -52.16 8.96
N SER A 44 -14.04 -52.01 8.07
CA SER A 44 -13.84 -52.69 6.77
C SER A 44 -14.75 -52.49 5.54
N HIS A 45 -14.01 -52.21 4.45
CA HIS A 45 -14.07 -52.79 3.09
C HIS A 45 -15.15 -52.35 2.09
N ILE A 46 -14.61 -51.73 1.02
CA ILE A 46 -14.95 -51.86 -0.41
C ILE A 46 -16.25 -51.20 -0.88
N SER A 47 -16.09 -50.13 -1.65
CA SER A 47 -17.06 -49.74 -2.69
C SER A 47 -16.35 -48.94 -3.79
N LEU A 48 -16.27 -49.52 -4.99
CA LEU A 48 -16.07 -48.80 -6.25
C LEU A 48 -17.43 -48.23 -6.71
N PRO A 49 -17.45 -47.22 -7.60
CA PRO A 49 -18.43 -46.14 -7.57
C PRO A 49 -19.63 -46.37 -8.50
N PRO A 50 -20.75 -45.67 -8.28
CA PRO A 50 -21.62 -45.27 -9.35
C PRO A 50 -21.50 -43.76 -9.61
N ILE A 51 -21.10 -43.48 -10.84
CA ILE A 51 -21.37 -42.26 -11.58
C ILE A 51 -22.86 -41.91 -11.43
N PHE A 52 -23.20 -40.67 -11.04
CA PHE A 52 -24.21 -39.82 -11.70
C PHE A 52 -24.37 -38.46 -11.00
N LEU A 53 -24.37 -37.42 -11.83
CA LEU A 53 -25.14 -36.16 -11.73
C LEU A 53 -24.74 -35.09 -10.71
N HIS A 54 -24.11 -34.04 -11.26
CA HIS A 54 -24.43 -32.62 -11.05
C HIS A 54 -24.80 -32.18 -9.62
N LYS A 55 -23.80 -31.64 -8.90
CA LYS A 55 -23.98 -30.42 -8.11
C LYS A 55 -22.70 -29.60 -8.24
N SER A 56 -22.72 -28.61 -9.13
CA SER A 56 -21.73 -27.54 -9.10
C SER A 56 -21.85 -26.85 -7.74
N LYS A 57 -20.90 -27.11 -6.84
CA LYS A 57 -20.68 -26.25 -5.67
C LYS A 57 -20.16 -24.92 -6.20
N ILE A 58 -21.09 -24.04 -6.55
CA ILE A 58 -20.83 -22.61 -6.67
C ILE A 58 -20.49 -22.17 -5.25
N THR A 59 -19.20 -22.01 -4.97
CA THR A 59 -18.75 -21.26 -3.80
C THR A 59 -19.39 -19.87 -3.92
N PRO A 60 -20.10 -19.36 -2.89
CA PRO A 60 -20.68 -18.04 -2.96
C PRO A 60 -19.52 -17.04 -3.02
N LEU A 61 -19.25 -16.49 -4.20
CA LEU A 61 -18.50 -15.25 -4.34
C LEU A 61 -19.25 -14.22 -3.50
N SER A 62 -18.63 -13.81 -2.41
CA SER A 62 -19.09 -12.69 -1.59
C SER A 62 -19.30 -11.48 -2.51
N PRO A 63 -20.53 -10.96 -2.65
CA PRO A 63 -20.81 -9.81 -3.49
C PRO A 63 -20.44 -8.56 -2.70
N LEU A 64 -19.15 -8.23 -2.69
CA LEU A 64 -18.67 -6.89 -2.36
C LEU A 64 -18.05 -6.27 -3.62
N CYS A 65 -18.77 -6.36 -4.74
CA CYS A 65 -18.59 -5.40 -5.84
C CYS A 65 -19.19 -4.06 -5.42
N SER A 66 -18.53 -3.38 -4.49
CA SER A 66 -18.74 -1.97 -4.28
C SER A 66 -18.03 -1.23 -5.42
N LEU A 67 -18.81 -0.85 -6.44
CA LEU A 67 -18.46 0.09 -7.52
C LEU A 67 -18.02 1.49 -7.02
N SER A 68 -17.92 1.69 -5.69
CA SER A 68 -17.39 2.90 -5.10
C SER A 68 -15.87 2.94 -5.22
N SER A 69 -15.32 4.13 -5.48
CA SER A 69 -13.88 4.40 -5.35
C SER A 69 -13.36 3.94 -3.99
N PRO A 70 -12.12 3.43 -3.88
CA PRO A 70 -11.56 3.03 -2.60
C PRO A 70 -11.63 4.18 -1.61
N THR A 71 -12.10 3.87 -0.40
CA THR A 71 -12.16 4.85 0.67
C THR A 71 -10.74 5.09 1.18
N PRO A 72 -10.32 6.36 1.32
CA PRO A 72 -9.02 6.66 1.90
C PRO A 72 -8.95 6.08 3.32
N PRO A 73 -7.79 5.56 3.74
CA PRO A 73 -7.61 5.10 5.11
C PRO A 73 -7.77 6.27 6.10
N SER A 74 -8.47 6.01 7.21
CA SER A 74 -8.68 6.97 8.31
C SER A 74 -7.67 6.82 9.45
N SER A 75 -6.83 5.77 9.42
CA SER A 75 -5.77 5.53 10.40
C SER A 75 -4.55 4.86 9.76
N LYS A 76 -3.44 4.82 10.50
CA LYS A 76 -2.22 4.11 10.08
C LYS A 76 -2.46 2.62 9.88
N GLU A 77 -3.20 1.99 10.79
CA GLU A 77 -3.54 0.57 10.76
C GLU A 77 -4.44 0.26 9.56
N ALA A 78 -5.38 1.14 9.25
CA ALA A 78 -6.21 1.04 8.06
C ALA A 78 -5.37 1.12 6.78
N ALA A 79 -4.40 2.04 6.73
CA ALA A 79 -3.48 2.17 5.59
C ALA A 79 -2.62 0.90 5.42
N ILE A 80 -2.06 0.38 6.51
CA ILE A 80 -1.31 -0.88 6.52
C ILE A 80 -2.18 -2.03 6.02
N GLN A 81 -3.41 -2.15 6.48
CA GLN A 81 -4.28 -3.25 6.10
C GLN A 81 -4.74 -3.17 4.63
N GLN A 82 -5.00 -1.97 4.12
CA GLN A 82 -5.26 -1.77 2.70
C GLN A 82 -4.03 -2.12 1.85
N ALA A 83 -2.83 -1.67 2.26
CA ALA A 83 -1.59 -2.02 1.57
C ALA A 83 -1.32 -3.54 1.55
N LYS A 84 -1.56 -4.24 2.67
CA LYS A 84 -1.47 -5.71 2.75
C LYS A 84 -2.44 -6.39 1.79
N THR A 85 -3.68 -5.91 1.72
CA THR A 85 -4.70 -6.43 0.80
C THR A 85 -4.29 -6.23 -0.66
N CYS A 86 -3.83 -5.02 -1.01
CA CYS A 86 -3.35 -4.69 -2.36
C CYS A 86 -2.17 -5.60 -2.76
N LEU A 87 -1.19 -5.74 -1.86
CA LEU A 87 0.00 -6.55 -2.11
C LEU A 87 -0.35 -8.02 -2.24
N SER A 88 -1.18 -8.55 -1.34
CA SER A 88 -1.55 -9.97 -1.33
C SER A 88 -2.28 -10.38 -2.61
N THR A 89 -3.30 -9.60 -2.99
CA THR A 89 -4.09 -9.87 -4.21
C THR A 89 -3.24 -9.72 -5.47
N THR A 90 -2.35 -8.73 -5.51
CA THR A 90 -1.47 -8.52 -6.68
C THR A 90 -0.39 -9.60 -6.82
N LEU A 91 0.13 -10.14 -5.70
CA LEU A 91 1.15 -11.19 -5.72
C LEU A 91 0.59 -12.59 -6.00
N GLU A 92 -0.70 -12.83 -5.82
CA GLU A 92 -1.31 -14.15 -5.97
C GLU A 92 -1.05 -14.77 -7.35
N LYS A 93 -1.36 -14.05 -8.42
CA LYS A 93 -1.17 -14.53 -9.79
C LYS A 93 0.32 -14.74 -10.14
N PRO A 94 1.23 -13.79 -9.89
CA PRO A 94 2.67 -13.99 -10.09
C PRO A 94 3.27 -15.20 -9.37
N LEU A 95 2.93 -15.40 -8.09
CA LEU A 95 3.51 -16.48 -7.28
C LEU A 95 3.06 -17.87 -7.75
N ASN A 96 1.82 -17.99 -8.22
CA ASN A 96 1.25 -19.28 -8.63
C ASN A 96 1.56 -19.65 -10.09
N ASN A 97 1.99 -18.69 -10.92
CA ASN A 97 2.28 -18.91 -12.35
C ASN A 97 3.78 -18.90 -12.71
N LEU A 98 4.68 -18.73 -11.74
CA LEU A 98 6.13 -18.65 -11.96
C LEU A 98 6.72 -19.86 -12.72
N ARG A 99 6.09 -21.04 -12.62
CA ARG A 99 6.59 -22.33 -13.18
C ARG A 99 5.89 -22.81 -14.45
N LEU A 100 4.89 -22.08 -14.96
CA LEU A 100 3.95 -22.59 -15.98
C LEU A 100 4.37 -22.33 -17.44
N THR A 101 5.57 -21.81 -17.70
CA THR A 101 6.00 -21.42 -19.06
C THR A 101 7.04 -22.37 -19.63
N ASN A 102 6.62 -23.62 -19.85
CA ASN A 102 7.31 -24.46 -20.82
C ASN A 102 7.07 -23.86 -22.22
N LYS A 103 8.10 -23.18 -22.74
CA LYS A 103 8.30 -22.76 -24.14
C LYS A 103 7.78 -21.36 -24.55
N LEU A 104 8.75 -20.53 -24.99
CA LEU A 104 8.69 -19.45 -25.99
C LEU A 104 8.51 -17.96 -25.58
N LYS A 105 8.13 -17.57 -24.35
CA LYS A 105 8.03 -16.14 -24.00
C LYS A 105 8.75 -15.78 -22.68
N LYS A 106 9.69 -14.82 -22.75
CA LYS A 106 10.36 -14.24 -21.57
C LYS A 106 9.30 -13.67 -20.62
N LEU A 107 9.17 -14.23 -19.42
CA LEU A 107 8.18 -13.81 -18.42
C LEU A 107 8.48 -12.39 -17.91
N LYS A 108 7.59 -11.42 -18.16
CA LYS A 108 7.78 -10.09 -17.57
C LYS A 108 7.88 -10.20 -16.05
N GLN A 109 8.96 -9.69 -15.47
CA GLN A 109 9.14 -9.67 -14.03
C GLN A 109 8.05 -8.80 -13.39
N PRO A 110 7.28 -9.32 -12.43
CA PRO A 110 6.31 -8.53 -11.67
C PRO A 110 7.05 -7.52 -10.79
N ARG A 111 6.73 -6.23 -10.93
CA ARG A 111 7.38 -5.13 -10.20
C ARG A 111 6.32 -4.20 -9.62
N PHE A 112 6.30 -4.06 -8.30
CA PHE A 112 5.26 -3.34 -7.57
C PHE A 112 5.83 -2.30 -6.62
N ARG A 113 5.07 -1.24 -6.35
CA ARG A 113 5.45 -0.19 -5.42
C ARG A 113 4.34 0.12 -4.41
N ILE A 114 4.75 0.33 -3.17
CA ILE A 114 3.87 0.68 -2.05
C ILE A 114 4.42 1.91 -1.33
N GLU A 115 3.53 2.84 -1.02
CA GLU A 115 3.81 4.08 -0.29
C GLU A 115 2.80 4.27 0.85
N ILE A 116 3.29 4.24 2.09
CA ILE A 116 2.53 4.44 3.33
C ILE A 116 3.20 5.55 4.14
N PRO A 117 2.45 6.51 4.71
CA PRO A 117 3.03 7.54 5.56
C PRO A 117 3.81 6.93 6.71
N VAL A 118 5.00 7.45 6.95
CA VAL A 118 5.83 7.08 8.08
C VAL A 118 5.86 8.21 9.09
N ILE A 119 5.99 7.84 10.37
CA ILE A 119 6.22 8.81 11.42
C ILE A 119 7.60 9.39 11.22
N ASP A 120 8.64 8.60 10.97
CA ASP A 120 9.97 9.12 10.68
C ASP A 120 10.76 8.05 9.90
N ASP A 121 11.91 8.46 9.39
CA ASP A 121 12.81 7.59 8.62
C ASP A 121 13.82 6.84 9.50
N SER A 122 13.59 6.77 10.83
CA SER A 122 14.48 6.02 11.72
C SER A 122 14.45 4.52 11.41
N PRO A 123 15.55 3.81 11.67
CA PRO A 123 15.61 2.36 11.58
C PRO A 123 14.47 1.67 12.33
N GLU A 124 14.14 2.13 13.53
CA GLU A 124 13.11 1.54 14.40
C GLU A 124 11.70 1.70 13.82
N SER A 125 11.36 2.92 13.38
CA SER A 125 10.04 3.21 12.80
C SER A 125 9.78 2.42 11.52
N LEU A 126 10.77 2.33 10.63
CA LEU A 126 10.67 1.58 9.38
C LEU A 126 10.67 0.06 9.60
N SER A 127 11.48 -0.43 10.55
CA SER A 127 11.49 -1.85 10.95
C SER A 127 10.15 -2.29 11.52
N GLN A 128 9.55 -1.46 12.37
CA GLN A 128 8.24 -1.76 12.94
C GLN A 128 7.13 -1.74 11.89
N LEU A 129 7.19 -0.81 10.94
CA LEU A 129 6.25 -0.79 9.81
C LEU A 129 6.40 -2.03 8.92
N ALA A 130 7.63 -2.40 8.57
CA ALA A 130 7.92 -3.61 7.81
C ALA A 130 7.39 -4.86 8.53
N PHE A 131 7.63 -4.97 9.83
CA PHE A 131 7.09 -6.06 10.65
C PHE A 131 5.56 -6.13 10.58
N GLN A 132 4.85 -5.00 10.77
CA GLN A 132 3.39 -4.96 10.72
C GLN A 132 2.82 -5.38 9.35
N VAL A 133 3.50 -5.03 8.26
CA VAL A 133 3.08 -5.36 6.90
C VAL A 133 3.37 -6.82 6.56
N PHE A 134 4.62 -7.27 6.77
CA PHE A 134 5.13 -8.51 6.19
C PHE A 134 5.02 -9.74 7.09
N ARG A 135 4.97 -9.58 8.42
CA ARG A 135 4.97 -10.74 9.36
C ARG A 135 3.82 -11.72 9.13
N ASP A 136 2.64 -11.18 8.80
CA ASP A 136 1.37 -11.90 8.61
C ASP A 136 0.76 -11.53 7.25
N LEU A 137 1.59 -11.40 6.22
CA LEU A 137 1.09 -11.10 4.88
C LEU A 137 0.36 -12.35 4.34
N PRO A 138 -0.94 -12.27 4.00
CA PRO A 138 -1.77 -13.44 3.69
C PRO A 138 -1.55 -13.98 2.28
N ILE A 139 -0.29 -14.19 1.88
CA ILE A 139 0.07 -14.75 0.57
C ILE A 139 0.25 -16.26 0.65
N LYS A 140 -0.23 -16.97 -0.38
CA LYS A 140 -0.09 -18.42 -0.51
C LYS A 140 0.39 -18.79 -1.91
N ARG A 141 1.29 -19.77 -1.98
CA ARG A 141 1.74 -20.39 -3.23
C ARG A 141 1.29 -21.84 -3.25
N LYS A 142 0.21 -22.18 -3.95
CA LYS A 142 -0.33 -23.57 -4.08
C LYS A 142 -0.21 -24.42 -2.79
N GLY A 143 -0.48 -23.83 -1.62
CA GLY A 143 -0.42 -24.51 -0.32
C GLY A 143 0.92 -24.45 0.45
N SER A 144 1.99 -23.88 -0.11
CA SER A 144 3.27 -23.64 0.60
C SER A 144 3.35 -22.24 1.20
N LYS A 145 4.18 -22.09 2.24
CA LYS A 145 4.65 -20.78 2.70
C LYS A 145 5.40 -20.08 1.57
N VAL A 146 5.34 -18.75 1.59
CA VAL A 146 6.03 -17.87 0.64
C VAL A 146 7.17 -17.21 1.40
N ASN A 147 8.39 -17.37 0.93
CA ASN A 147 9.55 -16.74 1.55
C ASN A 147 9.71 -15.31 1.04
N ILE A 148 9.88 -14.35 1.93
CA ILE A 148 10.06 -12.94 1.59
C ILE A 148 11.47 -12.52 2.00
N LEU A 149 12.24 -11.96 1.08
CA LEU A 149 13.52 -11.32 1.39
C LEU A 149 13.30 -9.81 1.41
N ILE A 150 13.52 -9.18 2.57
CA ILE A 150 13.56 -7.73 2.71
C ILE A 150 15.01 -7.27 2.66
N ILE A 151 15.28 -6.35 1.74
CA ILE A 151 16.57 -5.73 1.50
C ILE A 151 16.51 -4.31 2.04
N TRP A 152 17.41 -4.03 2.97
CA TRP A 152 17.51 -2.76 3.70
C TRP A 152 18.65 -1.90 3.13
N PRO A 153 18.58 -0.57 3.29
CA PRO A 153 19.52 0.33 2.65
C PRO A 153 20.91 0.28 3.29
N ASN A 154 21.05 -0.11 4.55
CA ASN A 154 22.34 -0.31 5.22
C ASN A 154 22.19 -1.20 6.46
N LEU A 155 23.32 -1.51 7.08
CA LEU A 155 23.42 -2.40 8.24
C LEU A 155 22.57 -1.94 9.44
N ALA A 156 22.52 -0.64 9.74
CA ALA A 156 21.76 -0.13 10.89
C ALA A 156 20.26 -0.42 10.75
N TYR A 157 19.72 -0.29 9.54
CA TYR A 157 18.34 -0.67 9.25
C TYR A 157 18.13 -2.18 9.35
N THR A 158 19.06 -2.99 8.84
CA THR A 158 18.99 -4.46 8.95
C THR A 158 19.00 -4.92 10.41
N GLU A 159 19.87 -4.35 11.26
CA GLU A 159 19.93 -4.70 12.69
C GLU A 159 18.64 -4.35 13.43
N ALA A 160 18.06 -3.18 13.17
CA ALA A 160 16.78 -2.79 13.73
C ALA A 160 15.65 -3.73 13.27
N ALA A 161 15.69 -4.17 12.01
CA ALA A 161 14.74 -5.11 11.46
C ALA A 161 14.87 -6.49 12.11
N LEU A 162 16.09 -7.01 12.25
CA LEU A 162 16.33 -8.28 12.93
C LEU A 162 15.75 -8.25 14.35
N LYS A 163 15.99 -7.18 15.12
CA LYS A 163 15.39 -6.99 16.45
C LYS A 163 13.86 -6.95 16.43
N ALA A 164 13.25 -6.30 15.45
CA ALA A 164 11.78 -6.25 15.33
C ALA A 164 11.19 -7.64 15.02
N PHE A 165 11.86 -8.41 14.15
CA PHE A 165 11.43 -9.73 13.71
C PHE A 165 11.82 -10.87 14.66
N GLU A 166 12.75 -10.67 15.60
CA GLU A 166 13.12 -11.64 16.65
C GLU A 166 11.90 -12.14 17.44
N SER A 167 10.90 -11.29 17.62
CA SER A 167 9.63 -11.65 18.26
C SER A 167 8.83 -12.73 17.52
N ASN A 168 9.20 -13.06 16.27
CA ASN A 168 8.55 -14.07 15.44
C ASN A 168 9.57 -14.92 14.66
N PRO A 169 10.31 -15.84 15.32
CA PRO A 169 11.39 -16.60 14.69
C PRO A 169 10.91 -17.58 13.61
N SER A 170 9.60 -17.87 13.53
CA SER A 170 8.99 -18.71 12.50
C SER A 170 8.51 -17.93 11.27
N SER A 171 8.78 -16.62 11.23
CA SER A 171 8.44 -15.75 10.11
C SER A 171 9.20 -16.20 8.87
N PRO A 172 8.55 -16.35 7.70
CA PRO A 172 9.22 -16.68 6.44
C PRO A 172 9.95 -15.46 5.84
N VAL A 173 10.28 -14.45 6.67
CA VAL A 173 10.85 -13.18 6.27
C VAL A 173 12.34 -13.17 6.64
N GLU A 174 13.19 -13.05 5.62
CA GLU A 174 14.63 -12.87 5.76
C GLU A 174 14.97 -11.39 5.58
N ASN A 175 15.90 -10.87 6.40
CA ASN A 175 16.32 -9.47 6.36
C ASN A 175 17.81 -9.40 6.03
N LEU A 176 18.17 -8.59 5.03
CA LEU A 176 19.56 -8.42 4.58
C LEU A 176 19.82 -6.97 4.17
N ASP A 177 21.03 -6.45 4.33
CA ASP A 177 21.40 -5.15 3.76
C ASP A 177 21.85 -5.29 2.30
N ILE A 178 21.73 -4.21 1.54
CA ILE A 178 22.07 -4.22 0.11
C ILE A 178 23.55 -4.47 -0.17
N TYR A 179 24.46 -4.03 0.71
CA TYR A 179 25.91 -4.17 0.52
C TYR A 179 26.38 -5.61 0.71
N SER A 180 25.78 -6.34 1.66
CA SER A 180 26.05 -7.77 1.87
C SER A 180 25.74 -8.61 0.64
N ILE A 181 24.78 -8.17 -0.18
CA ILE A 181 24.38 -8.84 -1.42
C ILE A 181 25.37 -8.55 -2.56
N THR A 182 25.73 -7.28 -2.74
CA THR A 182 26.55 -6.83 -3.87
C THR A 182 28.03 -7.15 -3.71
N ASN A 183 28.54 -7.24 -2.48
CA ASN A 183 29.93 -7.63 -2.19
C ASN A 183 30.19 -9.14 -2.28
N GLY A 184 29.27 -9.94 -2.84
CA GLY A 184 29.48 -11.36 -3.11
C GLY A 184 29.54 -12.26 -1.88
N ASN A 185 29.29 -11.72 -0.69
CA ASN A 185 29.45 -12.44 0.59
C ASN A 185 28.21 -13.26 0.98
N THR A 186 27.09 -13.09 0.28
CA THR A 186 25.89 -13.92 0.43
C THR A 186 25.41 -14.39 -0.93
N ARG A 187 25.34 -15.72 -1.12
CA ARG A 187 24.47 -16.28 -2.17
C ARG A 187 23.07 -15.81 -1.82
N ILE A 188 22.50 -14.87 -2.59
CA ILE A 188 21.12 -14.45 -2.38
C ILE A 188 20.29 -15.72 -2.23
N SER A 189 19.60 -15.83 -1.09
CA SER A 189 18.90 -17.04 -0.69
C SER A 189 18.03 -17.52 -1.85
N SER A 190 18.44 -18.62 -2.48
CA SER A 190 17.76 -19.17 -3.67
C SER A 190 16.33 -19.63 -3.34
N SER A 191 15.89 -19.50 -2.09
CA SER A 191 14.56 -19.82 -1.57
C SER A 191 13.57 -18.65 -1.58
N ALA A 192 14.02 -17.39 -1.73
CA ALA A 192 13.15 -16.21 -1.63
C ALA A 192 12.11 -16.15 -2.76
N ASP A 193 10.82 -16.16 -2.47
CA ASP A 193 9.78 -16.09 -3.49
C ASP A 193 9.43 -14.66 -3.91
N VAL A 194 9.61 -13.70 -3.01
CA VAL A 194 9.38 -12.26 -3.22
C VAL A 194 10.55 -11.48 -2.64
N VAL A 195 10.95 -10.42 -3.32
CA VAL A 195 12.02 -9.51 -2.87
C VAL A 195 11.41 -8.14 -2.61
N VAL A 196 11.74 -7.53 -1.49
CA VAL A 196 11.26 -6.21 -1.08
C VAL A 196 12.45 -5.31 -0.83
N PHE A 197 12.61 -4.24 -1.58
CA PHE A 197 13.52 -3.15 -1.22
C PHE A 197 12.77 -2.18 -0.32
N LEU A 198 13.19 -2.09 0.95
CA LEU A 198 12.54 -1.21 1.91
C LEU A 198 13.34 0.07 2.11
N ALA A 199 12.67 1.21 2.00
CA ALA A 199 13.30 2.53 2.09
C ALA A 199 14.59 2.70 1.27
N PRO A 200 14.65 2.24 0.01
CA PRO A 200 15.83 2.42 -0.82
C PRO A 200 16.11 3.89 -1.12
N GLU A 201 17.38 4.20 -1.31
CA GLU A 201 17.88 5.51 -1.75
C GLU A 201 18.15 5.52 -3.25
N GLY A 202 18.10 6.70 -3.89
CA GLY A 202 18.34 6.83 -5.33
C GLY A 202 19.74 6.37 -5.76
N THR A 203 20.73 6.51 -4.86
CA THR A 203 22.10 6.02 -5.04
C THR A 203 22.20 4.49 -5.14
N GLN A 204 21.16 3.76 -4.72
CA GLN A 204 21.13 2.30 -4.64
C GLN A 204 20.47 1.65 -5.86
N LEU A 205 19.98 2.43 -6.82
CA LEU A 205 19.20 1.93 -7.95
C LEU A 205 19.97 0.94 -8.83
N ALA A 206 21.29 1.11 -9.00
CA ALA A 206 22.13 0.19 -9.78
C ALA A 206 22.22 -1.19 -9.11
N ASP A 207 22.39 -1.21 -7.78
CA ASP A 207 22.43 -2.42 -6.97
C ASP A 207 21.06 -3.10 -6.97
N MET A 208 19.98 -2.33 -6.77
CA MET A 208 18.61 -2.82 -6.85
C MET A 208 18.31 -3.49 -8.19
N LYS A 209 18.75 -2.87 -9.30
CA LYS A 209 18.58 -3.44 -10.63
C LYS A 209 19.35 -4.75 -10.77
N SER A 210 20.58 -4.80 -10.31
CA SER A 210 21.42 -6.01 -10.34
C SER A 210 20.79 -7.17 -9.56
N VAL A 211 20.26 -6.89 -8.37
CA VAL A 211 19.55 -7.86 -7.54
C VAL A 211 18.25 -8.32 -8.19
N ALA A 212 17.47 -7.40 -8.76
CA ALA A 212 16.24 -7.72 -9.48
C ALA A 212 16.51 -8.61 -10.70
N ASP A 213 17.59 -8.35 -11.44
CA ASP A 213 18.02 -9.12 -12.60
C ASP A 213 18.50 -10.53 -12.18
N LEU A 214 19.23 -10.65 -11.06
CA LEU A 214 19.68 -11.93 -10.50
C LEU A 214 18.51 -12.82 -10.04
N LEU A 215 17.45 -12.22 -9.51
CA LEU A 215 16.29 -12.93 -8.97
C LEU A 215 15.16 -13.10 -9.99
N TYR A 216 15.40 -12.73 -11.24
CA TYR A 216 14.43 -12.85 -12.31
C TYR A 216 13.97 -14.32 -12.49
N PRO A 217 12.67 -14.60 -12.70
CA PRO A 217 11.56 -13.65 -12.86
C PRO A 217 10.72 -13.42 -11.58
N ARG A 218 11.31 -13.53 -10.38
CA ARG A 218 10.60 -13.38 -9.10
C ARG A 218 10.01 -11.98 -8.95
N PRO A 219 8.82 -11.83 -8.30
CA PRO A 219 8.26 -10.53 -7.96
C PRO A 219 9.21 -9.67 -7.14
N VAL A 220 9.28 -8.39 -7.47
CA VAL A 220 10.06 -7.38 -6.77
C VAL A 220 9.14 -6.25 -6.31
N VAL A 221 9.32 -5.81 -5.06
CA VAL A 221 8.52 -4.74 -4.45
C VAL A 221 9.46 -3.62 -4.00
N ILE A 222 9.12 -2.37 -4.31
CA ILE A 222 9.69 -1.20 -3.66
C ILE A 222 8.70 -0.74 -2.59
N PHE A 223 9.16 -0.61 -1.36
CA PHE A 223 8.35 -0.19 -0.23
C PHE A 223 8.93 1.09 0.38
N ASN A 224 8.15 2.18 0.33
CA ASN A 224 8.50 3.51 0.86
C ASN A 224 9.87 4.03 0.39
N PRO A 225 10.13 4.19 -0.92
CA PRO A 225 11.42 4.73 -1.40
C PRO A 225 11.66 6.13 -0.86
N LYS A 226 12.94 6.50 -0.65
CA LYS A 226 13.33 7.80 -0.08
C LYS A 226 13.38 8.96 -1.08
N TRP A 227 13.12 8.69 -2.36
CA TRP A 227 13.00 9.70 -3.41
C TRP A 227 11.54 10.06 -3.67
N VAL A 228 11.29 11.27 -4.16
CA VAL A 228 9.97 11.68 -4.63
C VAL A 228 9.79 11.34 -6.11
N PHE A 229 8.55 11.36 -6.59
CA PHE A 229 8.24 10.93 -7.96
C PHE A 229 8.93 11.81 -9.03
N GLU A 230 9.13 13.08 -8.70
CA GLU A 230 9.75 14.09 -9.56
C GLU A 230 11.24 13.80 -9.80
N ASP A 231 11.92 13.24 -8.81
CA ASP A 231 13.34 12.86 -8.88
C ASP A 231 13.58 11.74 -9.90
N GLU A 232 12.53 10.99 -10.29
CA GLU A 232 12.69 9.79 -11.13
C GLU A 232 13.19 10.08 -12.53
N ALA A 233 12.92 11.29 -13.04
CA ALA A 233 13.44 11.74 -14.32
C ALA A 233 14.97 11.97 -14.26
N GLU A 234 15.52 12.24 -13.08
CA GLU A 234 16.93 12.55 -12.87
C GLU A 234 17.81 11.28 -12.76
N PHE A 235 17.20 10.09 -12.67
CA PHE A 235 17.92 8.81 -12.58
C PHE A 235 18.52 8.33 -13.92
N GLY A 236 18.44 9.12 -14.99
CA GLY A 236 19.07 8.82 -16.27
C GLY A 236 18.64 7.45 -16.83
N GLU A 237 19.60 6.57 -17.10
CA GLU A 237 19.36 5.22 -17.63
C GLU A 237 18.52 4.33 -16.69
N LEU A 238 18.52 4.61 -15.39
CA LEU A 238 17.77 3.84 -14.38
C LEU A 238 16.32 4.31 -14.23
N SER A 239 15.94 5.44 -14.84
CA SER A 239 14.56 5.93 -14.84
C SER A 239 13.57 4.89 -15.37
N GLY A 240 13.94 4.17 -16.45
CA GLY A 240 13.12 3.10 -17.02
C GLY A 240 12.98 1.88 -16.10
N PHE A 241 13.99 1.60 -15.26
CA PHE A 241 13.90 0.57 -14.23
C PHE A 241 12.92 0.97 -13.14
N VAL A 242 13.03 2.19 -12.59
CA VAL A 242 12.13 2.69 -11.54
C VAL A 242 10.70 2.81 -12.06
N GLY A 243 10.51 3.40 -13.24
CA GLY A 243 9.20 3.53 -13.90
C GLY A 243 8.54 2.21 -14.27
N SER A 244 9.27 1.08 -14.22
CA SER A 244 8.69 -0.25 -14.44
C SER A 244 7.90 -0.79 -13.24
N PHE A 245 8.02 -0.16 -12.07
CA PHE A 245 7.31 -0.55 -10.85
C PHE A 245 5.91 0.07 -10.82
N GLY A 246 4.88 -0.77 -10.93
CA GLY A 246 3.49 -0.31 -10.80
C GLY A 246 3.16 0.03 -9.36
N VAL A 247 2.76 1.28 -9.08
CA VAL A 247 2.24 1.65 -7.75
C VAL A 247 0.90 0.97 -7.53
N ILE A 248 0.83 0.10 -6.54
CA ILE A 248 -0.36 -0.67 -6.18
C ILE A 248 -1.07 -0.12 -4.94
N PHE A 249 -0.33 0.60 -4.09
CA PHE A 249 -0.89 1.33 -2.97
C PHE A 249 -0.05 2.59 -2.74
N SER A 250 -0.71 3.72 -2.59
CA SER A 250 -0.09 4.99 -2.19
C SER A 250 -1.09 5.77 -1.37
N PHE A 251 -0.69 6.24 -0.20
CA PHE A 251 -1.45 7.19 0.60
C PHE A 251 -0.50 8.27 1.08
N MET A 252 -0.17 9.25 0.25
CA MET A 252 0.87 10.24 0.53
C MET A 252 0.27 11.60 0.84
N GLY A 253 0.71 12.22 1.94
CA GLY A 253 0.25 13.53 2.37
C GLY A 253 0.71 14.65 1.42
N LEU A 254 -0.13 15.67 1.30
CA LEU A 254 0.12 16.93 0.61
C LEU A 254 -0.15 18.06 1.60
N GLU A 255 0.82 18.95 1.82
CA GLU A 255 0.54 20.22 2.49
C GLU A 255 0.30 21.28 1.41
N VAL A 256 -0.90 21.86 1.43
CA VAL A 256 -1.29 22.92 0.52
C VAL A 256 -1.27 24.24 1.26
N GLN A 257 -0.35 25.12 0.90
CA GLN A 257 -0.31 26.46 1.42
C GLN A 257 -1.23 27.35 0.56
N GLY A 258 -2.38 27.75 1.09
CA GLY A 258 -3.20 28.81 0.48
C GLY A 258 -2.80 30.19 1.01
N LEU A 259 -3.23 31.25 0.31
CA LEU A 259 -2.98 32.65 0.72
C LEU A 259 -3.61 32.99 2.09
N LEU A 260 -4.66 32.26 2.51
CA LEU A 260 -5.43 32.51 3.73
C LEU A 260 -5.63 31.27 4.64
N SER A 261 -5.28 30.07 4.19
CA SER A 261 -5.34 28.86 5.03
C SER A 261 -4.44 27.75 4.52
N LYS A 262 -3.90 26.95 5.44
CA LYS A 262 -3.28 25.67 5.15
C LYS A 262 -4.36 24.60 5.06
N ARG A 263 -4.32 23.77 4.02
CA ARG A 263 -5.18 22.58 3.90
C ARG A 263 -4.32 21.35 3.72
N ASN A 264 -4.67 20.28 4.43
CA ASN A 264 -4.07 18.98 4.22
C ASN A 264 -4.78 18.30 3.05
N GLY A 265 -4.01 17.64 2.21
CA GLY A 265 -4.50 16.79 1.14
C GLY A 265 -3.76 15.47 1.11
N VAL A 266 -4.19 14.58 0.22
CA VAL A 266 -3.57 13.28 0.02
C VAL A 266 -3.62 12.90 -1.45
N ILE A 267 -2.52 12.34 -1.96
CA ILE A 267 -2.51 11.55 -3.20
C ILE A 267 -2.73 10.09 -2.84
N PHE A 268 -3.84 9.55 -3.30
CA PHE A 268 -4.28 8.21 -2.97
C PHE A 268 -4.39 7.30 -4.20
N LYS A 269 -3.91 6.08 -4.07
CA LYS A 269 -4.17 4.97 -5.00
C LYS A 269 -4.26 3.67 -4.20
N CYS A 270 -5.22 2.83 -4.54
CA CYS A 270 -5.41 1.52 -3.91
C CYS A 270 -5.91 0.55 -4.97
N VAL A 271 -5.06 -0.42 -5.34
CA VAL A 271 -5.38 -1.42 -6.35
C VAL A 271 -6.22 -2.54 -5.77
N ARG A 272 -7.37 -2.82 -6.39
CA ARG A 272 -8.24 -3.93 -6.01
C ARG A 272 -8.01 -5.16 -6.88
N ASP A 273 -8.22 -6.33 -6.28
CA ASP A 273 -8.29 -7.63 -6.95
C ASP A 273 -7.08 -7.95 -7.87
N GLY A 274 -5.92 -7.37 -7.58
CA GLY A 274 -4.69 -7.55 -8.35
C GLY A 274 -4.69 -6.90 -9.75
N VAL A 275 -5.68 -6.06 -10.10
CA VAL A 275 -5.78 -5.42 -11.41
C VAL A 275 -5.12 -4.03 -11.39
N VAL A 276 -3.83 -3.99 -11.72
CA VAL A 276 -3.01 -2.77 -11.63
C VAL A 276 -3.44 -1.65 -12.59
N ASN A 277 -3.99 -2.00 -13.77
CA ASN A 277 -4.25 -1.05 -14.87
C ASN A 277 -5.67 -0.43 -14.88
N GLY A 278 -6.52 -0.73 -13.89
CA GLY A 278 -7.88 -0.18 -13.81
C GLY A 278 -8.04 0.98 -12.84
N GLU A 279 -7.16 1.05 -11.84
CA GLU A 279 -7.37 1.89 -10.65
C GLU A 279 -6.75 3.26 -10.83
N LYS A 280 -7.57 4.29 -10.62
CA LYS A 280 -7.20 5.69 -10.80
C LYS A 280 -6.50 6.23 -9.56
N TRP A 281 -5.62 7.19 -9.77
CA TRP A 281 -5.12 8.05 -8.73
C TRP A 281 -6.21 9.05 -8.33
N THR A 282 -6.34 9.33 -7.04
CA THR A 282 -7.32 10.26 -6.50
C THR A 282 -6.60 11.31 -5.67
N VAL A 283 -6.90 12.58 -5.92
CA VAL A 283 -6.47 13.68 -5.06
C VAL A 283 -7.60 13.98 -4.09
N LEU A 284 -7.32 13.92 -2.80
CA LEU A 284 -8.25 14.21 -1.73
C LEU A 284 -7.79 15.43 -0.95
N VAL A 285 -8.74 16.23 -0.47
CA VAL A 285 -8.49 17.40 0.38
C VAL A 285 -9.36 17.29 1.63
N GLU A 286 -8.80 17.71 2.76
CA GLU A 286 -9.52 17.82 4.01
C GLU A 286 -10.47 19.02 3.98
N GLU A 287 -11.77 18.72 4.08
CA GLU A 287 -12.83 19.70 4.25
C GLU A 287 -13.67 19.29 5.46
N GLU A 288 -13.83 20.20 6.44
CA GLU A 288 -14.66 19.97 7.63
C GLU A 288 -14.27 18.69 8.41
N GLY A 289 -12.96 18.36 8.42
CA GLY A 289 -12.41 17.17 9.08
C GLY A 289 -12.59 15.86 8.30
N GLN A 290 -13.04 15.91 7.04
CA GLN A 290 -13.21 14.74 6.18
C GLN A 290 -12.41 14.88 4.88
N LEU A 291 -11.77 13.78 4.45
CA LEU A 291 -11.11 13.71 3.15
C LEU A 291 -12.15 13.55 2.04
N LYS A 292 -12.26 14.57 1.18
CA LYS A 292 -13.13 14.54 0.00
C LYS A 292 -12.30 14.47 -1.27
N ALA A 293 -12.73 13.62 -2.20
CA ALA A 293 -12.08 13.51 -3.51
C ALA A 293 -12.39 14.76 -4.35
N VAL A 294 -11.33 15.40 -4.87
CA VAL A 294 -11.44 16.64 -5.64
C VAL A 294 -11.05 16.45 -7.11
N SER A 295 -10.25 15.42 -7.41
CA SER A 295 -9.90 15.05 -8.78
C SER A 295 -9.46 13.59 -8.88
N THR A 296 -9.50 13.02 -10.08
CA THR A 296 -9.00 11.68 -10.40
C THR A 296 -8.11 11.69 -11.64
N PHE A 297 -7.06 10.86 -11.65
CA PHE A 297 -6.06 10.79 -12.70
C PHE A 297 -5.81 9.34 -13.13
N LYS A 298 -5.50 9.13 -14.42
CA LYS A 298 -5.15 7.80 -14.94
C LYS A 298 -3.72 7.40 -14.58
N SER A 299 -2.81 8.36 -14.59
CA SER A 299 -1.41 8.24 -14.16
C SER A 299 -1.20 8.97 -12.83
N ARG A 300 -0.02 8.78 -12.22
CA ARG A 300 0.33 9.54 -11.02
C ARG A 300 0.35 11.02 -11.38
N PRO A 301 -0.40 11.89 -10.70
CA PRO A 301 -0.39 13.31 -10.99
C PRO A 301 0.95 13.90 -10.56
N SER A 302 1.51 14.77 -11.39
CA SER A 302 2.65 15.62 -11.05
C SER A 302 2.25 16.67 -10.00
N ILE A 303 3.25 17.21 -9.29
CA ILE A 303 3.04 18.34 -8.37
C ILE A 303 2.27 19.47 -9.05
N SER A 304 2.64 19.88 -10.27
CA SER A 304 1.96 20.97 -10.99
C SER A 304 0.49 20.67 -11.30
N GLU A 305 0.14 19.43 -11.67
CA GLU A 305 -1.26 19.04 -11.87
C GLU A 305 -2.06 19.09 -10.58
N VAL A 306 -1.44 18.67 -9.47
CA VAL A 306 -2.04 18.76 -8.13
C VAL A 306 -2.24 20.24 -7.75
N GLU A 307 -1.25 21.12 -7.98
CA GLU A 307 -1.38 22.56 -7.75
C GLU A 307 -2.57 23.15 -8.49
N ASN A 308 -2.69 22.86 -9.79
CA ASN A 308 -3.76 23.38 -10.63
C ASN A 308 -5.16 22.95 -10.15
N VAL A 309 -5.32 21.69 -9.76
CA VAL A 309 -6.58 21.19 -9.17
C VAL A 309 -6.92 21.98 -7.90
N LEU A 310 -5.93 22.21 -7.05
CA LEU A 310 -6.12 22.88 -5.77
C LEU A 310 -6.41 24.38 -5.94
N TYR A 311 -5.75 25.06 -6.88
CA TYR A 311 -6.06 26.45 -7.22
C TYR A 311 -7.50 26.61 -7.70
N ASN A 312 -7.97 25.73 -8.59
CA ASN A 312 -9.34 25.74 -9.08
C ASN A 312 -10.34 25.55 -7.93
N LEU A 313 -10.03 24.64 -7.01
CA LEU A 313 -10.85 24.43 -5.81
C LEU A 313 -10.88 25.65 -4.90
N MET A 314 -9.75 26.34 -4.71
CA MET A 314 -9.70 27.59 -3.93
C MET A 314 -10.50 28.72 -4.59
N ALA A 315 -10.41 28.86 -5.92
CA ALA A 315 -11.13 29.89 -6.67
C ALA A 315 -12.65 29.72 -6.57
N ILE A 316 -13.15 28.49 -6.68
CA ILE A 316 -14.58 28.17 -6.55
C ILE A 316 -15.08 28.44 -5.12
N ASN A 317 -14.24 28.14 -4.12
CA ASN A 317 -14.60 28.30 -2.71
C ASN A 317 -14.28 29.69 -2.12
N SER A 318 -13.79 30.64 -2.93
CA SER A 318 -13.43 31.98 -2.48
C SER A 318 -14.64 32.74 -1.91
N PRO A 319 -14.48 33.52 -0.82
CA PRO A 319 -15.55 34.34 -0.25
C PRO A 319 -16.23 35.22 -1.31
N VAL A 320 -15.46 35.80 -2.24
CA VAL A 320 -15.99 36.65 -3.31
C VAL A 320 -16.90 35.85 -4.25
N THR A 321 -16.48 34.65 -4.67
CA THR A 321 -17.28 33.77 -5.52
C THR A 321 -18.54 33.28 -4.80
N LYS A 322 -18.44 32.96 -3.51
CA LYS A 322 -19.58 32.59 -2.66
C LYS A 322 -20.55 33.76 -2.49
N SER A 323 -20.07 34.98 -2.28
CA SER A 323 -20.89 36.20 -2.19
C SER A 323 -21.63 36.48 -3.49
N VAL A 324 -20.97 36.38 -4.65
CA VAL A 324 -21.63 36.57 -5.95
C VAL A 324 -22.70 35.51 -6.19
N LYS A 325 -22.43 34.24 -5.83
CA LYS A 325 -23.46 33.18 -5.86
C LYS A 325 -24.63 33.51 -4.93
N PHE A 326 -24.36 33.99 -3.71
CA PHE A 326 -25.39 34.40 -2.76
C PHE A 326 -26.24 35.55 -3.30
N PHE A 327 -25.63 36.61 -3.85
CA PHE A 327 -26.36 37.73 -4.45
C PHE A 327 -27.16 37.29 -5.68
N ARG A 328 -26.60 36.44 -6.54
CA ARG A 328 -27.31 35.88 -7.69
C ARG A 328 -28.50 35.01 -7.25
N ASP A 329 -28.33 34.16 -6.26
CA ASP A 329 -29.38 33.27 -5.74
C ASP A 329 -30.46 34.09 -4.98
N LEU A 330 -30.09 35.21 -4.34
CA LEU A 330 -31.03 36.16 -3.75
C LEU A 330 -31.83 36.87 -4.85
N VAL A 331 -31.16 37.35 -5.90
CA VAL A 331 -31.80 38.05 -7.03
C VAL A 331 -32.70 37.09 -7.82
N SER A 332 -32.30 35.84 -8.04
CA SER A 332 -33.10 34.85 -8.78
C SER A 332 -34.34 34.39 -8.01
N ASN A 333 -34.26 34.28 -6.67
CA ASN A 333 -35.43 34.02 -5.82
C ASN A 333 -36.40 35.21 -5.76
N VAL A 334 -35.90 36.45 -5.85
CA VAL A 334 -36.74 37.67 -5.89
C VAL A 334 -37.34 37.93 -7.28
N THR A 335 -36.70 37.50 -8.36
CA THR A 335 -37.21 37.67 -9.74
C THR A 335 -38.00 36.48 -10.29
N GLY A 336 -38.25 35.44 -9.50
CA GLY A 336 -39.23 34.39 -9.83
C GLY A 336 -38.92 33.50 -11.04
N LYS A 337 -37.71 33.54 -11.61
CA LYS A 337 -37.31 32.64 -12.71
C LYS A 337 -36.40 31.53 -12.20
N LYS A 338 -37.02 30.42 -11.79
CA LYS A 338 -36.36 29.10 -11.82
C LYS A 338 -36.17 28.73 -13.29
N THR A 339 -34.98 28.93 -13.83
CA THR A 339 -34.61 28.31 -15.10
C THR A 339 -34.16 26.89 -14.79
N THR A 340 -35.09 25.95 -14.95
CA THR A 340 -34.80 24.53 -15.10
C THR A 340 -34.02 24.35 -16.40
N LEU A 341 -32.78 23.88 -16.33
CA LEU A 341 -32.15 22.94 -17.27
C LEU A 341 -30.80 22.47 -16.70
#